data_AF-A0A9W9YH85-F1
#
_entry.id   AF-A0A9W9YH85-F1
#
_cell.length_a   1.000
_cell.length_b   1.000
_cell.length_c   1.000
_cell.angle_alpha   90.00
_cell.angle_beta   90.00
_cell.angle_gamma   90.00
#
_symmetry.space_group_name_H-M   'P 1'
#
loop_
_entity.id
_entity.type
_entity.pdbx_description
1 polymer ?
#
loop_
_entity_poly.entity_id
_entity_poly.type
_entity_poly.pdbx_seq_one_letter_code
_entity_poly.pdbx_strand_id
1 'polypeptide(L)'
;MCFSRTSLEAHNKLRSAHNVPPLSWSNELARGAQIWAKKLAKEGNLKHDQLKGIGENIFMASQGFDAAAEEAMKTWYSEVERYDFKRGGHQGGTGHFTQVVWKNSKELGMARAKSANGSVYVVARYRPAGNDLNAFNGNILPKVSTAEKHQMQEKISSQEEDLVNMQDPSIPDDSFIDAVLKSTQ
;
A
#
# COMPACT_ATOMS: atom_id res chain seq x y z
N MET A 1 0.68 -14.83 11.69
CA MET A 1 1.52 -14.32 10.57
C MET A 1 2.49 -13.26 11.12
N CYS A 2 3.66 -13.07 10.50
CA CYS A 2 4.61 -12.04 10.96
C CYS A 2 4.12 -10.62 10.58
N PHE A 3 4.31 -9.64 11.46
CA PHE A 3 3.81 -8.26 11.32
C PHE A 3 4.16 -7.60 9.97
N SER A 4 5.37 -7.82 9.45
CA SER A 4 5.81 -7.24 8.17
C SER A 4 4.98 -7.75 6.98
N ARG A 5 4.70 -9.06 6.94
CA ARG A 5 3.88 -9.69 5.90
C ARG A 5 2.46 -9.15 5.93
N THR A 6 1.82 -9.17 7.11
CA THR A 6 0.46 -8.64 7.31
C THR A 6 0.38 -7.17 6.89
N SER A 7 1.39 -6.36 7.24
CA SER A 7 1.45 -4.95 6.86
C SER A 7 1.49 -4.77 5.34
N LEU A 8 2.39 -5.48 4.65
CA LEU A 8 2.56 -5.36 3.21
C LEU A 8 1.34 -5.86 2.42
N GLU A 9 0.81 -7.03 2.79
CA GLU A 9 -0.36 -7.63 2.15
C GLU A 9 -1.60 -6.75 2.30
N ALA A 10 -1.83 -6.20 3.50
CA ALA A 10 -2.95 -5.30 3.74
C ALA A 10 -2.84 -4.01 2.90
N HIS A 11 -1.65 -3.40 2.82
CA HIS A 11 -1.42 -2.26 1.92
C HIS A 11 -1.71 -2.62 0.46
N ASN A 12 -1.13 -3.71 -0.02
CA ASN A 12 -1.23 -4.09 -1.43
C ASN A 12 -2.65 -4.49 -1.83
N LYS A 13 -3.42 -5.11 -0.93
CA LYS A 13 -4.85 -5.36 -1.12
C LYS A 13 -5.63 -4.05 -1.31
N LEU A 14 -5.39 -3.05 -0.46
CA LEU A 14 -6.07 -1.76 -0.55
C LEU A 14 -5.64 -1.00 -1.81
N ARG A 15 -4.35 -1.00 -2.14
CA ARG A 15 -3.79 -0.38 -3.36
C ARG A 15 -4.35 -0.97 -4.64
N SER A 16 -4.50 -2.30 -4.70
CA SER A 16 -5.15 -2.99 -5.81
C SER A 16 -6.59 -2.51 -6.02
N ALA A 17 -7.34 -2.26 -4.94
CA ALA A 17 -8.71 -1.72 -5.07
C ALA A 17 -8.79 -0.34 -5.73
N HIS A 18 -7.68 0.42 -5.74
CA HIS A 18 -7.53 1.73 -6.37
C HIS A 18 -6.73 1.69 -7.68
N ASN A 19 -6.44 0.49 -8.21
CA ASN A 19 -5.63 0.28 -9.41
C ASN A 19 -4.26 1.01 -9.37
N VAL A 20 -3.64 1.07 -8.19
CA VAL A 20 -2.28 1.61 -8.05
C VAL A 20 -1.27 0.48 -7.82
N PRO A 21 -0.01 0.61 -8.31
CA PRO A 21 0.99 -0.46 -8.21
C PRO A 21 1.25 -0.90 -6.76
N PRO A 22 1.54 -2.19 -6.51
CA PRO A 22 1.87 -2.66 -5.17
C PRO A 22 3.18 -2.03 -4.65
N LEU A 23 3.32 -1.97 -3.33
CA LEU A 23 4.56 -1.62 -2.64
C LEU A 23 5.43 -2.86 -2.50
N SER A 24 6.75 -2.66 -2.49
CA SER A 24 7.74 -3.63 -2.04
C SER A 24 8.17 -3.34 -0.59
N TRP A 25 8.64 -4.36 0.13
CA TRP A 25 9.13 -4.17 1.49
C TRP A 25 10.58 -3.66 1.50
N SER A 26 10.85 -2.66 2.34
CA SER A 26 12.20 -2.14 2.58
C SER A 26 12.61 -2.33 4.03
N ASN A 27 13.64 -3.15 4.24
CA ASN A 27 14.23 -3.38 5.57
C ASN A 27 14.87 -2.12 6.15
N GLU A 28 15.33 -1.19 5.30
CA GLU A 28 15.86 0.10 5.72
C GLU A 28 14.76 0.96 6.34
N LEU A 29 13.63 1.12 5.64
CA LEU A 29 12.47 1.86 6.13
C LEU A 29 11.89 1.22 7.39
N ALA A 30 11.85 -0.11 7.45
CA ALA A 30 11.35 -0.83 8.64
C ALA A 30 12.24 -0.61 9.86
N ARG A 31 13.57 -0.55 9.69
CA ARG A 31 14.51 -0.19 10.76
C ARG A 31 14.26 1.24 11.26
N GLY A 32 14.10 2.20 10.35
CA GLY A 32 13.75 3.58 10.70
C GLY A 32 12.42 3.68 11.45
N ALA A 33 11.38 3.01 10.95
CA ALA A 33 10.09 2.91 11.59
C ALA A 33 10.19 2.30 13.00
N GLN A 34 11.03 1.27 13.19
CA GLN A 34 11.20 0.62 14.50
C GLN A 34 11.86 1.53 15.52
N ILE A 35 12.86 2.32 15.11
CA ILE A 35 13.50 3.33 15.96
C ILE A 35 12.46 4.35 16.41
N TRP A 36 11.66 4.87 15.47
CA TRP A 36 10.66 5.88 15.79
C TRP A 36 9.52 5.32 16.66
N ALA A 37 9.00 4.12 16.34
CA ALA A 37 7.97 3.48 17.15
C ALA A 37 8.40 3.27 18.60
N LYS A 38 9.67 2.88 18.84
CA LYS A 38 10.23 2.76 20.19
C LYS A 38 10.31 4.10 20.91
N LYS A 39 10.65 5.18 20.19
CA LYS A 39 10.65 6.53 20.74
C LYS A 39 9.25 6.97 21.17
N LEU A 40 8.25 6.81 20.29
CA LEU A 40 6.85 7.12 20.62
C LEU A 40 6.35 6.30 21.81
N ALA A 41 6.69 5.00 21.85
CA ALA A 41 6.34 4.13 22.98
C ALA A 41 7.00 4.55 24.30
N LYS A 42 8.19 5.17 24.25
CA LYS A 42 8.86 5.71 25.44
C LYS A 42 8.26 7.05 25.88
N GLU A 43 7.92 7.91 24.93
CA GLU A 43 7.44 9.27 25.19
C GLU A 43 5.93 9.35 25.48
N GLY A 44 5.17 8.36 25.03
CA GLY A 44 3.72 8.29 25.26
C GLY A 44 2.90 9.29 24.43
N ASN A 45 3.47 9.84 23.36
CA ASN A 45 2.82 10.82 22.50
C ASN A 45 2.84 10.38 21.03
N LEU A 46 1.90 10.88 20.24
CA LEU A 46 1.90 10.71 18.79
C LEU A 46 2.49 11.96 18.14
N LYS A 47 3.69 11.81 17.59
CA LYS A 47 4.39 12.88 16.87
C LYS A 47 5.10 12.32 15.64
N HIS A 48 5.02 13.06 14.54
CA HIS A 48 5.75 12.74 13.31
C HIS A 48 7.27 12.97 13.45
N ASP A 49 8.07 12.14 12.78
CA ASP A 49 9.54 12.22 12.74
C ASP A 49 10.05 13.32 11.79
N GLN A 50 9.24 13.69 10.80
CA GLN A 50 9.55 14.75 9.82
C GLN A 50 10.79 14.47 8.94
N LEU A 51 11.07 13.20 8.62
CA LEU A 51 12.17 12.85 7.70
C LEU A 51 11.89 13.37 6.28
N LYS A 52 12.85 14.11 5.72
CA LYS A 52 12.75 14.64 4.36
C LYS A 52 12.68 13.51 3.32
N GLY A 53 11.67 13.56 2.46
CA GLY A 53 11.51 12.61 1.35
C GLY A 53 10.95 11.24 1.73
N ILE A 54 10.66 10.99 3.01
CA ILE A 54 10.06 9.75 3.51
C ILE A 54 8.67 10.05 4.06
N GLY A 55 7.65 9.40 3.51
CA GLY A 55 6.28 9.50 4.00
C GLY A 55 6.11 8.78 5.33
N GLU A 56 5.14 9.18 6.14
CA GLU A 56 4.89 8.56 7.45
C GLU A 56 3.40 8.51 7.79
N ASN A 57 2.95 7.33 8.24
CA ASN A 57 1.71 7.17 8.99
C ASN A 57 2.03 6.66 10.39
N ILE A 58 1.33 7.17 11.40
CA ILE A 58 1.45 6.74 12.79
C ILE A 58 0.09 6.31 13.34
N PHE A 59 0.09 5.33 14.24
CA PHE A 59 -1.12 4.83 14.89
C PHE A 59 -0.78 4.41 16.33
N MET A 60 -1.76 4.52 17.23
CA MET A 60 -1.67 4.03 18.60
C MET A 60 -2.92 3.26 18.96
N ALA A 61 -2.73 2.10 19.58
CA ALA A 61 -3.79 1.32 20.22
C ALA A 61 -3.47 1.10 21.70
N SER A 62 -4.50 1.10 22.55
CA SER A 62 -4.33 0.89 23.99
C SER A 62 -3.78 -0.50 24.32
N GLN A 63 -4.09 -1.52 23.51
CA GLN A 63 -3.62 -2.91 23.61
C GLN A 63 -3.56 -3.56 22.21
N GLY A 64 -3.40 -4.88 22.13
CA GLY A 64 -3.53 -5.60 20.84
C GLY A 64 -2.25 -5.62 20.00
N PHE A 65 -1.11 -5.98 20.60
CA PHE A 65 0.19 -5.97 19.91
C PHE A 65 0.14 -6.72 18.58
N ASP A 66 -0.43 -7.94 18.57
CA ASP A 66 -0.47 -8.79 17.38
C ASP A 66 -1.39 -8.29 16.27
N ALA A 67 -2.54 -7.72 16.62
CA ALA A 67 -3.53 -7.15 15.69
C ALA A 67 -3.18 -5.73 15.21
N ALA A 68 -2.15 -5.09 15.80
CA ALA A 68 -1.85 -3.67 15.56
C ALA A 68 -1.63 -3.29 14.09
N ALA A 69 -1.16 -4.20 13.24
CA ALA A 69 -1.06 -3.94 11.79
C ALA A 69 -2.44 -3.77 11.16
N GLU A 70 -3.35 -4.70 11.42
CA GLU A 70 -4.69 -4.73 10.84
C GLU A 70 -5.52 -3.54 11.33
N GLU A 71 -5.43 -3.23 12.62
CA GLU A 71 -6.08 -2.07 13.21
C GLU A 71 -5.57 -0.76 12.61
N ALA A 72 -4.24 -0.57 12.52
CA ALA A 72 -3.65 0.61 11.89
C ALA A 72 -4.13 0.76 10.44
N MET A 73 -4.13 -0.32 9.65
CA MET A 73 -4.59 -0.28 8.27
C MET A 73 -6.07 0.05 8.14
N LYS A 74 -6.91 -0.52 9.00
CA LYS A 74 -8.34 -0.21 9.03
C LYS A 74 -8.59 1.26 9.34
N THR A 75 -7.92 1.80 10.36
CA THR A 75 -8.05 3.20 10.78
C THR A 75 -7.51 4.17 9.72
N TRP A 76 -6.34 3.91 9.16
CA TRP A 76 -5.77 4.78 8.12
C TRP A 76 -6.62 4.77 6.85
N TYR A 77 -7.15 3.62 6.47
CA TYR A 77 -7.94 3.51 5.25
C TYR A 77 -9.36 4.03 5.39
N SER A 78 -9.98 3.98 6.58
CA SER A 78 -11.35 4.49 6.77
C SER A 78 -11.48 5.98 6.46
N GLU A 79 -10.38 6.73 6.45
CA GLU A 79 -10.39 8.14 6.03
C GLU A 79 -10.85 8.34 4.57
N VAL A 80 -10.85 7.29 3.75
CA VAL A 80 -11.41 7.30 2.38
C VAL A 80 -12.86 7.78 2.34
N GLU A 81 -13.64 7.52 3.41
CA GLU A 81 -15.04 7.94 3.52
C GLU A 81 -15.20 9.47 3.57
N ARG A 82 -14.13 10.18 3.95
CA ARG A 82 -14.09 11.65 4.03
C ARG A 82 -13.43 12.29 2.81
N TYR A 83 -12.87 11.50 1.91
CA TYR A 83 -12.14 12.02 0.75
C TYR A 83 -13.08 12.21 -0.44
N ASP A 84 -13.24 13.46 -0.88
CA ASP A 84 -13.97 13.78 -2.11
C ASP A 84 -13.06 13.61 -3.33
N PHE A 85 -13.22 12.52 -4.06
CA PHE A 85 -12.45 12.22 -5.27
C PHE A 85 -12.71 13.19 -6.42
N LYS A 86 -13.88 13.84 -6.47
CA LYS A 86 -14.19 14.83 -7.52
C LYS A 86 -13.47 16.14 -7.25
N ARG A 87 -13.41 16.56 -5.98
CA ARG A 87 -12.63 17.73 -5.55
C ARG A 87 -11.12 17.50 -5.71
N GLY A 88 -10.66 16.28 -5.41
CA GLY A 88 -9.23 15.96 -5.43
C GLY A 88 -8.42 16.77 -4.42
N GLY A 89 -7.10 16.84 -4.61
CA GLY A 89 -6.21 17.64 -3.79
C GLY A 89 -6.06 17.19 -2.32
N HIS A 90 -5.32 17.97 -1.55
CA HIS A 90 -5.18 17.74 -0.11
C HIS A 90 -6.48 18.04 0.63
N GLN A 91 -6.90 17.13 1.51
CA GLN A 91 -8.10 17.28 2.32
C GLN A 91 -7.79 16.92 3.77
N GLY A 92 -8.12 17.82 4.70
CA GLY A 92 -7.86 17.62 6.12
C GLY A 92 -8.47 16.31 6.64
N GLY A 93 -7.70 15.55 7.42
CA GLY A 93 -8.14 14.26 7.97
C GLY A 93 -8.16 13.10 6.96
N THR A 94 -7.52 13.23 5.79
CA THR A 94 -7.40 12.14 4.80
C THR A 94 -5.96 11.73 4.50
N GLY A 95 -5.02 12.27 5.28
CA GLY A 95 -3.57 12.13 5.05
C GLY A 95 -3.08 10.69 5.16
N HIS A 96 -3.66 9.88 6.06
CA HIS A 96 -3.24 8.51 6.20
C HIS A 96 -3.71 7.66 5.03
N PHE A 97 -4.99 7.81 4.65
CA PHE A 97 -5.57 7.13 3.48
C PHE A 97 -4.77 7.47 2.21
N THR A 98 -4.58 8.76 1.96
CA THR A 98 -3.90 9.24 0.75
C THR A 98 -2.46 8.73 0.66
N GLN A 99 -1.75 8.64 1.78
CA GLN A 99 -0.42 8.02 1.81
C GLN A 99 -0.47 6.51 1.52
N VAL A 100 -1.42 5.75 2.08
CA VAL A 100 -1.56 4.30 1.85
C VAL A 100 -1.73 3.99 0.37
N VAL A 101 -2.58 4.75 -0.33
CA VAL A 101 -2.89 4.52 -1.76
C VAL A 101 -2.08 5.41 -2.72
N TRP A 102 -1.07 6.11 -2.23
CA TRP A 102 -0.27 7.02 -3.08
C TRP A 102 0.40 6.26 -4.22
N LYS A 103 -0.01 6.51 -5.48
CA LYS A 103 0.44 5.76 -6.65
C LYS A 103 1.96 5.72 -6.81
N ASN A 104 2.64 6.83 -6.53
CA ASN A 104 4.07 6.96 -6.74
C ASN A 104 4.93 6.43 -5.60
N SER A 105 4.37 6.14 -4.42
CA SER A 105 5.13 5.41 -3.38
C SER A 105 5.40 3.98 -3.86
N LYS A 106 6.62 3.50 -3.65
CA LYS A 106 7.12 2.22 -4.18
C LYS A 106 7.52 1.25 -3.09
N GLU A 107 8.07 1.76 -2.00
CA GLU A 107 8.57 0.97 -0.89
C GLU A 107 7.82 1.28 0.39
N LEU A 108 7.67 0.26 1.23
CA LEU A 108 7.08 0.30 2.56
C LEU A 108 8.05 -0.28 3.58
N GLY A 109 8.18 0.36 4.74
CA GLY A 109 8.69 -0.28 5.94
C GLY A 109 7.80 0.08 7.12
N MET A 110 7.42 -0.91 7.92
CA MET A 110 6.49 -0.70 9.04
C MET A 110 7.02 -1.41 10.28
N ALA A 111 6.81 -0.81 11.44
CA ALA A 111 7.19 -1.39 12.71
C ALA A 111 6.18 -1.06 13.82
N ARG A 112 6.23 -1.83 14.90
CA ARG A 112 5.46 -1.58 16.11
C ARG A 112 6.35 -1.63 17.35
N ALA A 113 5.96 -0.93 18.39
CA ALA A 113 6.60 -1.00 19.71
C ALA A 113 5.53 -0.92 20.81
N LYS A 114 5.76 -1.66 21.90
CA LYS A 114 4.90 -1.61 23.08
C LYS A 114 5.55 -0.72 24.14
N SER A 115 4.75 0.17 24.72
CA SER A 115 5.14 1.03 25.84
C SER A 115 4.96 0.33 27.19
N ALA A 116 5.49 0.91 28.26
CA ALA A 116 5.42 0.32 29.61
C ALA A 116 3.99 0.12 30.13
N ASN A 117 3.03 0.96 29.69
CA ASN A 117 1.62 0.85 30.08
C ASN A 117 0.82 -0.12 29.17
N GLY A 118 1.48 -0.80 28.23
CA GLY A 118 0.85 -1.76 27.32
C GLY A 118 0.35 -1.18 25.99
N SER A 119 0.30 0.16 25.83
CA SER A 119 -0.07 0.80 24.57
C SER A 119 0.92 0.46 23.47
N VAL A 120 0.41 0.29 22.24
CA VAL A 120 1.16 -0.13 21.07
C VAL A 120 1.21 1.00 20.07
N TYR A 121 2.42 1.36 19.66
CA TYR A 121 2.69 2.41 18.68
C TYR A 121 3.14 1.78 17.38
N VAL A 122 2.53 2.21 16.29
CA VAL A 122 2.78 1.70 14.94
C VAL A 122 3.25 2.84 14.07
N VAL A 123 4.32 2.61 13.31
CA VAL A 123 4.88 3.58 12.36
C VAL A 123 5.04 2.88 11.02
N ALA A 124 4.49 3.46 9.97
CA ALA A 124 4.74 3.08 8.58
C ALA A 124 5.53 4.18 7.88
N ARG A 125 6.48 3.78 7.03
CA ARG A 125 7.34 4.66 6.24
C ARG A 125 7.25 4.31 4.76
N TYR A 126 7.18 5.34 3.93
CA TYR A 126 6.95 5.21 2.49
C TYR A 126 8.04 5.92 1.71
N ARG A 127 8.54 5.29 0.65
CA ARG A 127 9.52 5.90 -0.27
C ARG A 127 9.10 5.69 -1.73
N PRO A 128 9.07 6.74 -2.56
CA PRO A 128 9.04 8.15 -2.20
C PRO A 128 7.86 8.51 -1.27
N ALA A 129 7.98 9.63 -0.56
CA ALA A 129 6.90 10.20 0.24
C ALA A 129 5.65 10.50 -0.62
N GLY A 130 4.48 10.27 -0.04
CA GLY A 130 3.22 10.75 -0.58
C GLY A 130 2.84 12.13 -0.03
N ASN A 131 1.58 12.51 -0.24
CA ASN A 131 0.98 13.74 0.27
C ASN A 131 1.72 15.03 -0.13
N ASP A 132 2.41 15.00 -1.28
CA ASP A 132 2.90 16.21 -1.92
C ASP A 132 1.68 17.01 -2.43
N LEU A 133 1.51 18.22 -1.90
CA LEU A 133 0.41 19.13 -2.20
C LEU A 133 0.26 19.41 -3.70
N ASN A 134 1.34 19.33 -4.47
CA ASN A 134 1.33 19.60 -5.90
C ASN A 134 1.07 18.36 -6.77
N ALA A 135 1.01 17.17 -6.16
CA ALA A 135 0.99 15.90 -6.89
C ALA A 135 -0.20 14.99 -6.53
N PHE A 136 -1.24 15.50 -5.85
CA PHE A 136 -2.45 14.71 -5.55
C PHE A 136 -3.13 14.20 -6.83
N ASN A 137 -3.22 15.06 -7.85
CA ASN A 137 -3.78 14.70 -9.14
C ASN A 137 -2.93 13.61 -9.79
N GLY A 138 -3.54 12.46 -10.07
CA GLY A 138 -2.87 11.28 -10.63
C GLY A 138 -2.24 10.34 -9.60
N ASN A 139 -2.12 10.72 -8.33
CA ASN A 139 -1.66 9.83 -7.25
C ASN A 139 -2.78 9.22 -6.43
N ILE A 140 -3.94 9.86 -6.36
CA ILE A 140 -5.12 9.35 -5.65
C ILE A 140 -6.22 9.04 -6.67
N LEU A 141 -6.48 7.76 -6.87
CA LEU A 141 -7.50 7.27 -7.79
C LEU A 141 -8.72 6.78 -7.01
N PRO A 142 -9.95 6.88 -7.55
CA PRO A 142 -11.11 6.24 -6.93
C PRO A 142 -10.97 4.71 -6.95
N LYS A 143 -11.81 4.03 -6.16
CA LYS A 143 -11.92 2.57 -6.27
C LYS A 143 -12.41 2.19 -7.66
N VAL A 144 -11.86 1.13 -8.24
CA VAL A 144 -12.38 0.57 -9.50
C VAL A 144 -13.79 0.06 -9.24
N SER A 145 -14.75 0.56 -10.01
CA SER A 145 -16.13 0.08 -9.92
C SER A 145 -16.23 -1.38 -10.37
N THR A 146 -17.25 -2.09 -9.91
CA THR A 146 -17.51 -3.47 -10.35
C THR A 146 -17.68 -3.57 -11.87
N ALA A 147 -18.27 -2.54 -12.49
CA ALA A 147 -18.44 -2.46 -13.94
C ALA A 147 -17.10 -2.34 -14.68
N GLU A 148 -16.20 -1.46 -14.21
CA GLU A 148 -14.86 -1.30 -14.80
C GLU A 148 -14.00 -2.56 -14.61
N LYS A 149 -14.15 -3.27 -13.47
CA LYS A 149 -13.48 -4.56 -13.27
C LYS A 149 -13.93 -5.60 -14.30
N HIS A 150 -15.23 -5.69 -14.56
CA HIS A 150 -15.77 -6.63 -15.54
C HIS A 150 -15.26 -6.33 -16.96
N GLN A 151 -15.28 -5.05 -17.36
CA GLN A 151 -14.77 -4.63 -18.68
C GLN A 151 -13.26 -4.86 -18.85
N MET A 152 -12.45 -4.69 -17.80
CA MET A 152 -11.03 -5.04 -17.85
C MET A 152 -10.82 -6.55 -17.97
N GLN A 153 -11.62 -7.36 -17.27
CA GLN A 153 -11.55 -8.82 -17.33
C GLN A 153 -11.89 -9.34 -18.74
N GLU A 154 -12.95 -8.81 -19.36
CA GLU A 154 -13.33 -9.14 -20.74
C GLU A 154 -12.24 -8.76 -21.75
N LYS A 155 -11.62 -7.58 -21.60
CA LYS A 155 -10.51 -7.15 -22.46
C LYS A 155 -9.28 -8.05 -22.36
N ILE A 156 -8.91 -8.46 -21.14
CA ILE A 156 -7.78 -9.38 -20.94
C ILE A 156 -8.09 -10.74 -21.56
N SER A 157 -9.28 -11.30 -21.32
CA SER A 157 -9.72 -12.57 -21.93
C SER A 157 -9.68 -12.52 -23.46
N SER A 158 -10.14 -11.40 -24.06
CA SER A 158 -10.08 -11.25 -25.53
C SER A 158 -8.65 -11.15 -26.06
N GLN A 159 -7.73 -10.50 -25.32
CA GLN A 159 -6.32 -10.42 -25.73
C GLN A 159 -5.60 -11.77 -25.59
N GLU A 160 -5.92 -12.55 -24.57
CA GLU A 160 -5.39 -13.90 -24.41
C GLU A 160 -5.92 -14.83 -25.53
N GLU A 161 -7.20 -14.75 -25.88
CA GLU A 161 -7.77 -15.48 -27.03
C GLU A 161 -7.13 -15.08 -28.36
N ASP A 162 -6.91 -13.79 -28.61
CA ASP A 162 -6.21 -13.31 -29.81
C ASP A 162 -4.78 -13.85 -29.88
N LEU A 163 -4.05 -13.87 -28.75
CA LEU A 163 -2.69 -14.43 -28.69
C LEU A 163 -2.65 -15.94 -28.96
N VAL A 164 -3.64 -16.69 -28.47
CA VAL A 164 -3.78 -18.13 -28.75
C VAL A 164 -4.13 -18.36 -30.22
N ASN A 165 -5.03 -17.57 -30.80
CA ASN A 165 -5.43 -17.71 -32.20
C ASN A 165 -4.35 -17.26 -33.20
N MET A 166 -3.33 -16.52 -32.74
CA MET A 166 -2.15 -16.16 -33.52
C MET A 166 -1.01 -17.21 -33.45
N GLN A 167 -1.16 -18.29 -32.67
CA GLN A 167 -0.17 -19.37 -32.63
C GLN A 167 -0.20 -20.20 -33.92
N ASP A 168 0.97 -20.43 -34.51
CA ASP A 168 1.16 -21.33 -35.63
C ASP A 168 0.92 -22.79 -35.16
N PRO A 169 -0.07 -23.51 -35.71
CA PRO A 169 -0.41 -24.87 -35.28
C PRO A 169 0.70 -25.90 -35.53
N SER A 170 1.81 -25.51 -36.16
CA SER A 170 3.01 -26.35 -36.34
C SER A 170 4.01 -26.28 -35.18
N ILE A 171 3.81 -25.42 -34.17
CA ILE A 171 4.70 -25.27 -33.01
C ILE A 171 4.12 -26.01 -31.79
N PRO A 172 4.83 -26.97 -31.17
CA PRO A 172 4.34 -27.72 -30.01
C PRO A 172 4.16 -26.85 -28.76
N ASP A 173 3.05 -27.09 -28.06
CA ASP A 173 2.49 -26.35 -26.91
C ASP A 173 3.48 -26.15 -25.75
N ASP A 174 4.37 -27.13 -25.52
CA ASP A 174 5.34 -27.12 -24.41
C ASP A 174 6.44 -26.05 -24.53
N SER A 175 6.59 -25.41 -25.70
CA SER A 175 7.60 -24.36 -25.91
C SER A 175 7.14 -22.95 -25.51
N PHE A 176 5.83 -22.75 -25.33
CA PHE A 176 5.24 -21.43 -25.10
C PHE A 176 5.22 -21.05 -23.62
N ILE A 177 4.94 -22.01 -22.73
CA ILE A 177 4.94 -21.80 -21.27
C ILE A 177 6.34 -21.39 -20.78
N ASP A 178 7.39 -22.00 -21.33
CA ASP A 178 8.78 -21.68 -21.00
C ASP A 178 9.24 -20.31 -21.53
N ALA A 179 8.66 -19.81 -22.62
CA ALA A 179 8.96 -18.49 -23.18
C ALA A 179 8.29 -17.35 -22.40
N VAL A 180 7.04 -17.56 -21.97
CA VAL A 180 6.28 -16.58 -21.17
C VAL A 180 6.92 -16.41 -19.78
N LEU A 181 7.33 -17.50 -19.13
CA LEU A 181 7.99 -17.47 -17.81
C LEU A 181 9.39 -16.84 -17.82
N LYS A 182 10.09 -16.83 -18.96
CA LYS A 182 11.43 -16.21 -19.09
C LYS A 182 11.40 -14.71 -19.40
N SER A 183 10.27 -14.18 -19.89
CA SER A 183 10.14 -12.76 -20.25
C SER A 183 9.69 -11.85 -19.08
N THR A 184 9.37 -12.44 -17.92
CA THR A 184 8.88 -11.75 -16.72
C THR A 184 9.87 -11.72 -15.55
N GLN A 185 11.17 -11.96 -15.80
CA GLN A 185 12.27 -11.70 -14.86
C GLN A 185 13.00 -10.40 -15.15
#